data_AF-K3X625-F1
#
_entry.id   AF-K3X625-F1
#
_cell.length_a   1.000
_cell.length_b   1.000
_cell.length_c   1.000
_cell.angle_alpha   90.00
_cell.angle_beta   90.00
_cell.angle_gamma   90.00
#
_symmetry.space_group_name_H-M   'P 1'
#
loop_
_entity.id
_entity.type
_entity.pdbx_description
1 polymer ?
#
loop_
_entity_poly.entity_id
_entity_poly.type
_entity_poly.pdbx_seq_one_letter_code
_entity_poly.pdbx_strand_id
1 'polypeptide(L)'
;MSGGGNVEGYLVKVDGDEGEIVYCILDEGILQYYSRMGGTLLGAVPLTGCKVEVFLLPDEHARVFNRFRIDTQVKASRKRSLGPPTAANIIASRQQRTQSSITFAGATRELTDRWAISVLNWNRYSWEDPQTLCSSKDEYATLKDILRQSGMKCKTETVVPLGP
;
A
#
# COMPACT_ATOMS: atom_id res chain seq x y z
N MET A 1 7.02 24.95 9.75
CA MET A 1 7.37 23.56 9.41
C MET A 1 6.21 23.03 8.61
N SER A 2 6.34 23.03 7.29
CA SER A 2 5.26 22.69 6.37
C SER A 2 5.04 21.18 6.42
N GLY A 3 3.92 20.75 7.01
CA GLY A 3 3.51 19.35 7.00
C GLY A 3 3.12 18.97 5.58
N GLY A 4 3.96 18.19 4.91
CA GLY A 4 3.51 17.43 3.75
C GLY A 4 2.54 16.38 4.27
N GLY A 5 1.28 16.48 3.87
CA GLY A 5 0.26 15.51 4.18
C GLY A 5 0.59 14.15 3.59
N ASN A 6 0.54 13.13 4.43
CA ASN A 6 0.59 11.74 4.01
C ASN A 6 -0.83 11.16 4.01
N VAL A 7 -1.07 10.21 3.12
CA VAL A 7 -2.29 9.42 3.13
C VAL A 7 -1.99 8.09 3.80
N GLU A 8 -2.69 7.77 4.88
CA GLU A 8 -2.44 6.55 5.66
C GLU A 8 -3.71 5.80 6.08
N GLY A 9 -3.59 4.48 6.28
CA GLY A 9 -4.69 3.61 6.68
C GLY A 9 -4.41 2.12 6.50
N TYR A 10 -5.30 1.27 7.03
CA TYR A 10 -5.19 -0.19 6.90
C TYR A 10 -5.80 -0.70 5.59
N LEU A 11 -5.13 -1.67 4.97
CA LEU A 11 -5.59 -2.38 3.77
C LEU A 11 -5.26 -3.87 3.91
N VAL A 12 -5.95 -4.72 3.14
CA VAL A 12 -5.48 -6.10 2.91
C VAL A 12 -4.57 -6.11 1.70
N LYS A 13 -3.32 -6.57 1.85
CA LYS A 13 -2.47 -6.97 0.72
C LYS A 13 -2.89 -8.37 0.27
N VAL A 14 -3.18 -8.51 -1.02
CA VAL A 14 -3.59 -9.77 -1.65
C VAL A 14 -2.44 -10.31 -2.50
N ASP A 15 -2.07 -11.56 -2.29
CA ASP A 15 -1.00 -12.25 -3.01
C ASP A 15 -1.45 -13.69 -3.36
N GLY A 16 -2.03 -13.85 -4.54
CA GLY A 16 -2.70 -15.09 -4.93
C GLY A 16 -3.85 -15.44 -3.96
N ASP A 17 -3.69 -16.56 -3.25
CA ASP A 17 -4.64 -17.05 -2.24
C ASP A 17 -4.34 -16.56 -0.81
N GLU A 18 -3.28 -15.76 -0.64
CA GLU A 18 -2.85 -15.23 0.65
C GLU A 18 -3.31 -13.78 0.86
N GLY A 19 -3.77 -13.48 2.07
CA GLY A 19 -4.21 -12.16 2.48
C GLY A 19 -3.54 -11.74 3.78
N GLU A 20 -3.06 -10.50 3.85
CA GLU A 20 -2.40 -9.93 5.02
C GLU A 20 -2.90 -8.51 5.27
N ILE A 21 -3.31 -8.19 6.50
CA ILE A 21 -3.64 -6.82 6.86
C ILE A 21 -2.34 -6.05 7.05
N VAL A 22 -2.20 -4.96 6.32
CA VAL A 22 -1.03 -4.09 6.35
C VAL A 22 -1.45 -2.65 6.62
N TYR A 23 -0.57 -1.88 7.22
CA TYR A 23 -0.74 -0.45 7.39
C TYR A 23 0.00 0.27 6.27
N CYS A 24 -0.72 1.00 5.42
CA CYS A 24 -0.20 1.67 4.25
C CYS A 24 -0.02 3.16 4.52
N ILE A 25 1.08 3.72 3.99
CA ILE A 25 1.38 5.16 4.01
C ILE A 25 1.82 5.55 2.60
N LEU A 26 1.08 6.44 1.96
CA LEU A 26 1.47 7.12 0.74
C LEU A 26 2.09 8.46 1.12
N ASP A 27 3.38 8.57 0.87
CA ASP A 27 4.17 9.76 1.21
C ASP A 27 5.30 9.97 0.18
N GLU A 28 5.59 11.24 -0.12
CA GLU A 28 6.64 11.68 -1.07
C GLU A 28 6.72 10.89 -2.40
N GLY A 29 5.57 10.42 -2.91
CA GLY A 29 5.50 9.63 -4.14
C GLY A 29 5.99 8.19 -4.02
N ILE A 30 5.92 7.63 -2.80
CA ILE A 30 6.16 6.22 -2.49
C ILE A 30 5.00 5.71 -1.65
N LEU A 31 4.40 4.59 -2.05
CA LEU A 31 3.44 3.87 -1.23
C LEU A 31 4.17 2.80 -0.41
N GLN A 32 4.28 3.01 0.89
CA GLN A 32 4.93 2.12 1.85
C GLN A 32 3.87 1.29 2.56
N TYR A 33 4.17 0.04 2.89
CA TYR A 33 3.28 -0.79 3.69
C TYR A 33 4.04 -1.53 4.78
N TYR A 34 3.45 -1.55 5.97
CA TYR A 34 4.00 -2.01 7.23
C TYR A 34 3.14 -3.12 7.82
N SER A 35 3.71 -3.96 8.69
CA SER A 35 2.94 -5.03 9.36
C SER A 35 1.78 -4.50 10.21
N ARG A 36 1.94 -3.31 10.77
CA ARG A 36 0.93 -2.56 11.53
C ARG A 36 1.37 -1.10 11.66
N MET A 37 0.51 -0.26 12.24
CA MET A 37 0.91 1.10 12.63
C MET A 37 2.11 1.04 13.61
N GLY A 38 3.20 1.73 13.28
CA GLY A 38 4.48 1.64 14.01
C GLY A 38 5.20 0.29 13.92
N GLY A 39 4.79 -0.58 12.98
CA GLY A 39 5.38 -1.89 12.74
C GLY A 39 6.59 -1.87 11.80
N THR A 40 6.97 -3.06 11.32
CA THR A 40 8.12 -3.24 10.41
C THR A 40 7.70 -2.96 8.97
N LEU A 41 8.56 -2.27 8.20
CA LEU A 41 8.37 -2.04 6.77
C LEU A 41 8.41 -3.38 6.01
N LEU A 42 7.31 -3.74 5.35
CA LEU A 42 7.18 -4.97 4.57
C LEU A 42 7.53 -4.74 3.10
N GLY A 43 7.29 -3.53 2.58
CA GLY A 43 7.69 -3.14 1.25
C GLY A 43 7.28 -1.73 0.87
N ALA A 44 7.68 -1.31 -0.33
CA ALA A 44 7.44 0.04 -0.83
C ALA A 44 7.32 0.06 -2.35
N VAL A 45 6.28 0.71 -2.86
CA VAL A 45 6.00 0.86 -4.30
C VAL A 45 6.36 2.27 -4.75
N PRO A 46 7.32 2.43 -5.67
CA PRO A 46 7.70 3.73 -6.23
C PRO A 46 6.62 4.24 -7.18
N LEU A 47 6.10 5.45 -6.93
CA LEU A 47 5.21 6.13 -7.87
C LEU A 47 5.97 7.19 -8.67
N THR A 48 6.91 7.89 -8.03
CA THR A 48 7.80 8.85 -8.67
C THR A 48 8.69 8.18 -9.73
N GLY A 49 8.76 8.79 -10.91
CA GLY A 49 9.53 8.27 -12.04
C GLY A 49 8.92 7.04 -12.71
N CYS A 50 7.73 6.60 -12.29
CA CYS A 50 7.02 5.47 -12.88
C CYS A 50 5.79 5.92 -13.67
N LYS A 51 5.41 5.14 -14.68
CA LYS A 51 4.05 5.10 -15.18
C LYS A 51 3.24 4.31 -14.14
N VAL A 52 2.25 4.95 -13.53
CA VAL A 52 1.37 4.34 -12.54
C VAL A 52 0.00 4.14 -13.19
N GLU A 53 -0.50 2.91 -13.12
CA GLU A 53 -1.86 2.56 -13.51
C GLU A 53 -2.56 1.94 -12.30
N VAL A 54 -3.79 2.34 -12.04
CA VAL A 54 -4.61 1.80 -10.96
C VAL A 54 -5.89 1.24 -11.55
N PHE A 55 -6.22 0.01 -11.18
CA PHE A 55 -7.39 -0.72 -11.67
C PHE A 55 -8.28 -1.09 -10.49
N LEU A 56 -9.54 -0.67 -10.52
CA LEU A 56 -10.56 -1.25 -9.63
C LEU A 56 -10.91 -2.62 -10.18
N LEU A 57 -10.75 -3.66 -9.36
CA LEU A 57 -10.96 -5.04 -9.80
C LEU A 57 -12.41 -5.43 -9.50
N PRO A 58 -13.06 -6.18 -10.40
CA PRO A 58 -14.36 -6.75 -10.12
C PRO A 58 -14.27 -7.80 -9.00
N ASP A 59 -15.33 -7.90 -8.23
CA ASP A 59 -15.44 -8.83 -7.11
C ASP A 59 -15.98 -10.20 -7.54
N GLU A 60 -16.44 -10.34 -8.78
CA GLU A 60 -16.92 -11.60 -9.34
C GLU A 60 -15.79 -12.64 -9.28
N HIS A 61 -16.01 -13.70 -8.49
CA HIS A 61 -15.05 -14.79 -8.20
C HIS A 61 -13.86 -14.41 -7.31
N ALA A 62 -13.87 -13.23 -6.69
CA ALA A 62 -12.87 -12.84 -5.71
C ALA A 62 -13.11 -13.51 -4.37
N ARG A 63 -12.03 -13.92 -3.69
CA ARG A 63 -12.12 -14.30 -2.26
C ARG A 63 -12.34 -13.10 -1.36
N VAL A 64 -11.82 -11.93 -1.75
CA VAL A 64 -11.94 -10.66 -1.02
C VAL A 64 -12.52 -9.59 -1.93
N PHE A 65 -13.47 -8.83 -1.40
CA PHE A 65 -14.16 -7.74 -2.09
C PHE A 65 -13.37 -6.42 -2.03
N ASN A 66 -13.84 -5.39 -2.76
CA ASN A 66 -13.30 -4.03 -2.72
C ASN A 66 -11.82 -3.96 -3.13
N ARG A 67 -11.41 -4.71 -4.15
CA ARG A 67 -10.01 -4.80 -4.57
C ARG A 67 -9.63 -3.72 -5.57
N PHE A 68 -8.38 -3.29 -5.46
CA PHE A 68 -7.73 -2.48 -6.48
C PHE A 68 -6.29 -2.94 -6.71
N ARG A 69 -5.80 -2.81 -7.94
CA ARG A 69 -4.45 -3.17 -8.35
C ARG A 69 -3.68 -1.94 -8.74
N ILE A 70 -2.44 -1.84 -8.28
CA ILE A 70 -1.49 -0.81 -8.67
C ILE A 70 -0.42 -1.47 -9.51
N ASP A 71 -0.30 -1.03 -10.76
CA ASP A 71 0.77 -1.41 -11.66
C ASP A 71 1.72 -0.22 -11.82
N THR A 72 3.00 -0.45 -11.56
CA THR A 72 4.06 0.54 -11.76
C THR A 72 5.08 0.03 -12.75
N GLN A 73 5.31 0.80 -13.81
CA GLN A 73 6.31 0.54 -14.82
C GLN A 73 7.30 1.70 -14.85
N VAL A 74 8.59 1.41 -14.71
CA VAL A 74 9.60 2.46 -14.73
C VAL A 74 9.66 3.13 -16.10
N LYS A 75 9.50 4.45 -16.10
CA LYS A 75 9.80 5.25 -17.30
C LYS A 75 11.31 5.37 -17.38
N ALA A 76 11.88 4.99 -18.52
CA ALA A 76 13.31 5.12 -18.77
C ALA A 76 13.70 6.62 -18.88
N SER A 77 13.84 7.33 -17.76
CA SER A 77 14.49 8.64 -17.73
C SER A 77 14.99 9.08 -16.34
N ARG A 78 16.33 9.14 -16.26
CA ARG A 78 17.26 9.95 -15.46
C ARG A 78 17.02 10.18 -13.95
N LYS A 79 17.89 9.49 -13.19
CA LYS A 79 18.51 9.87 -11.92
C LYS A 79 18.31 11.34 -11.50
N ARG A 80 17.64 11.54 -10.38
CA ARG A 80 18.03 12.54 -9.36
C ARG A 80 17.32 12.21 -8.05
N SER A 81 18.03 11.58 -7.12
CA SER A 81 17.73 11.70 -5.70
C SER A 81 18.87 12.54 -5.11
N LEU A 82 18.52 13.65 -4.47
CA LEU A 82 19.43 14.67 -3.92
C LEU A 82 19.67 14.47 -2.41
N GLY A 83 19.47 13.26 -1.88
CA GLY A 83 19.65 12.97 -0.45
C GLY A 83 20.10 11.54 -0.15
N PRO A 84 20.49 11.24 1.09
CA PRO A 84 20.83 9.89 1.51
C PRO A 84 19.63 8.95 1.34
N PRO A 85 19.82 7.74 0.76
CA PRO A 85 18.72 6.83 0.47
C PRO A 85 18.14 6.24 1.76
N THR A 86 16.82 6.38 1.95
CA THR A 86 16.07 5.69 3.02
C THR A 86 15.88 4.19 2.70
N ALA A 87 15.52 3.39 3.70
CA ALA A 87 15.21 1.97 3.49
C ALA A 87 14.08 1.77 2.46
N ALA A 88 13.05 2.63 2.49
CA ALA A 88 11.99 2.66 1.50
C ALA A 88 12.54 2.97 0.09
N ASN A 89 13.43 3.96 -0.04
CA ASN A 89 14.07 4.28 -1.32
C ASN A 89 14.88 3.10 -1.87
N ILE A 90 15.58 2.36 -1.01
CA ILE A 90 16.35 1.19 -1.42
C ILE A 90 15.43 0.07 -1.90
N ILE A 91 14.38 -0.27 -1.14
CA ILE A 91 13.41 -1.31 -1.53
C ILE A 91 12.70 -0.93 -2.83
N ALA A 92 12.20 0.30 -2.90
CA ALA A 92 11.55 0.83 -4.09
C ALA A 92 12.50 0.79 -5.31
N SER A 93 13.77 1.17 -5.15
CA SER A 93 14.76 1.12 -6.24
C SER A 93 15.09 -0.31 -6.72
N ARG A 94 14.95 -1.32 -5.86
CA ARG A 94 15.05 -2.73 -6.26
C ARG A 94 13.84 -3.15 -7.07
N GLN A 95 12.64 -2.73 -6.66
CA GLN A 95 11.39 -2.97 -7.38
C GLN A 95 11.31 -2.18 -8.71
N GLN A 96 11.98 -1.03 -8.81
CA GLN A 96 12.12 -0.24 -10.05
C GLN A 96 12.83 -0.96 -11.20
N ARG A 97 13.49 -2.11 -10.98
CA ARG A 97 14.13 -2.83 -12.09
C ARG A 97 13.17 -3.67 -12.93
N THR A 98 11.91 -3.79 -12.50
CA THR A 98 10.89 -4.64 -13.11
C THR A 98 9.53 -3.97 -13.06
N GLN A 99 8.61 -4.37 -13.96
CA GLN A 99 7.19 -4.04 -13.78
C GLN A 99 6.71 -4.66 -12.47
N SER A 100 6.18 -3.86 -11.55
CA SER A 100 5.60 -4.35 -10.29
C SER A 100 4.10 -4.15 -10.28
N SER A 101 3.39 -5.20 -9.87
CA SER A 101 1.94 -5.20 -9.70
C SER A 101 1.64 -5.61 -8.26
N ILE A 102 0.82 -4.84 -7.56
CA ILE A 102 0.37 -5.16 -6.21
C ILE A 102 -1.14 -5.00 -6.13
N THR A 103 -1.80 -5.92 -5.44
CA THR A 103 -3.25 -5.86 -5.22
C THR A 103 -3.52 -5.59 -3.75
N PHE A 104 -4.38 -4.61 -3.50
CA PHE A 104 -4.88 -4.27 -2.18
C PHE A 104 -6.40 -4.36 -2.15
N ALA A 105 -6.97 -4.48 -0.94
CA ALA A 105 -8.40 -4.38 -0.71
C ALA A 105 -8.70 -3.47 0.48
N GLY A 106 -9.69 -2.60 0.31
CA GLY A 106 -10.21 -1.73 1.35
C GLY A 106 -11.33 -2.39 2.16
N ALA A 107 -11.61 -1.83 3.34
CA ALA A 107 -12.70 -2.28 4.21
C ALA A 107 -14.07 -2.02 3.57
N THR A 108 -14.19 -0.93 2.82
CA THR A 108 -15.39 -0.57 2.04
C THR A 108 -14.99 -0.15 0.64
N ARG A 109 -15.96 -0.10 -0.27
CA ARG A 109 -15.77 0.37 -1.64
C ARG A 109 -15.32 1.84 -1.67
N GLU A 110 -15.89 2.68 -0.82
CA GLU A 110 -15.56 4.10 -0.72
C GLU A 110 -14.11 4.28 -0.28
N LEU A 111 -13.62 3.45 0.66
CA LEU A 111 -12.22 3.48 1.09
C LEU A 111 -11.29 3.05 -0.06
N THR A 112 -11.64 1.99 -0.78
CA THR A 112 -10.91 1.54 -1.96
C THR A 112 -10.83 2.62 -3.04
N ASP A 113 -11.95 3.27 -3.35
CA ASP A 113 -12.01 4.34 -4.35
C ASP A 113 -11.14 5.53 -3.94
N ARG A 114 -11.17 5.92 -2.65
CA ARG A 114 -10.29 6.98 -2.11
C ARG A 114 -8.82 6.61 -2.26
N TRP A 115 -8.41 5.40 -1.89
CA TRP A 115 -7.03 4.95 -2.08
C TRP A 115 -6.61 4.95 -3.54
N ALA A 116 -7.46 4.46 -4.45
CA ALA A 116 -7.17 4.47 -5.88
C ALA A 116 -6.96 5.90 -6.42
N ILE A 117 -7.83 6.83 -6.01
CA ILE A 117 -7.72 8.25 -6.38
C ILE A 117 -6.45 8.88 -5.80
N SER A 118 -6.12 8.62 -4.53
CA SER A 118 -4.92 9.15 -3.88
C SER A 118 -3.66 8.65 -4.56
N VAL A 119 -3.59 7.36 -4.90
CA VAL A 119 -2.45 6.77 -5.63
C VAL A 119 -2.35 7.36 -7.03
N LEU A 120 -3.44 7.59 -7.75
CA LEU A 120 -3.37 8.19 -9.10
C LEU A 120 -2.94 9.66 -9.08
N ASN A 121 -3.32 10.39 -8.03
CA ASN A 121 -3.08 11.83 -7.92
C ASN A 121 -1.94 12.18 -6.95
N TRP A 122 -1.09 11.21 -6.61
CA TRP A 122 0.02 11.38 -5.68
C TRP A 122 0.93 12.59 -6.02
N ASN A 123 1.03 12.94 -7.31
CA ASN A 123 1.86 14.05 -7.81
C ASN A 123 1.11 15.37 -8.00
N ARG A 124 -0.22 15.38 -7.87
CA ARG A 124 -1.07 16.56 -8.03
C ARG A 124 -1.41 17.20 -6.70
N TYR A 125 -1.50 16.40 -5.65
CA TYR A 125 -1.74 16.89 -4.31
C TYR A 125 -0.41 17.15 -3.62
N SER A 126 -0.06 18.43 -3.47
CA SER A 126 0.69 18.85 -2.29
C SER A 126 -0.31 18.73 -1.15
N TRP A 127 -0.41 17.54 -0.56
CA TRP A 127 -1.21 17.37 0.64
C TRP A 127 -0.61 18.34 1.67
N GLU A 128 -1.34 19.38 2.08
CA GLU A 128 -0.86 20.34 3.09
C GLU A 128 -1.21 19.87 4.51
N ASP A 129 -2.06 18.84 4.62
CA ASP A 129 -2.46 18.19 5.87
C ASP A 129 -2.44 16.65 5.71
N PRO A 130 -1.89 15.90 6.69
CA PRO A 130 -2.02 14.46 6.76
C PRO A 130 -3.48 14.03 6.66
N GLN A 131 -3.83 13.33 5.58
CA GLN A 131 -5.16 12.80 5.41
C GLN A 131 -5.16 11.33 5.80
N THR A 132 -5.50 11.08 7.06
CA THR A 132 -5.87 9.73 7.49
C THR A 132 -7.15 9.35 6.76
N LEU A 133 -7.04 8.48 5.75
CA LEU A 133 -8.22 8.05 4.98
C LEU A 133 -9.15 7.20 5.81
N CYS A 134 -8.60 6.54 6.84
CA CYS A 134 -9.23 6.20 8.10
C CYS A 134 -8.23 5.46 9.02
N SER A 135 -8.38 5.65 10.34
CA SER A 135 -7.60 5.01 11.40
C SER A 135 -8.51 4.71 12.60
N SER A 136 -9.61 3.98 12.39
CA SER A 136 -10.47 3.54 13.49
C SER A 136 -10.20 2.07 13.84
N LYS A 137 -10.45 1.69 15.10
CA LYS A 137 -10.47 0.28 15.53
C LYS A 137 -11.45 -0.57 14.69
N ASP A 138 -12.48 0.06 14.17
CA ASP A 138 -13.55 -0.61 13.43
C ASP A 138 -13.08 -1.09 12.05
N GLU A 139 -12.14 -0.39 11.41
CA GLU A 139 -11.63 -0.81 10.11
C GLU A 139 -10.74 -2.04 10.17
N TYR A 140 -9.80 -2.06 11.12
CA TYR A 140 -8.96 -3.23 11.33
C TYR A 140 -9.81 -4.46 11.69
N ALA A 141 -10.84 -4.27 12.53
CA ALA A 141 -11.81 -5.32 12.83
C ALA A 141 -12.59 -5.77 11.58
N THR A 142 -13.05 -4.82 10.76
CA THR A 142 -13.76 -5.11 9.51
C THR A 142 -12.90 -5.89 8.52
N LEU A 143 -11.64 -5.47 8.31
CA LEU A 143 -10.68 -6.17 7.44
C LEU A 143 -10.37 -7.58 7.96
N LYS A 144 -10.29 -7.75 9.29
CA LYS A 144 -10.10 -9.06 9.91
C LYS A 144 -11.30 -9.97 9.70
N ASP A 145 -12.51 -9.45 9.79
CA ASP A 145 -13.73 -10.20 9.50
C ASP A 145 -13.83 -10.57 8.01
N ILE A 146 -13.45 -9.66 7.10
CA ILE A 146 -13.37 -9.94 5.66
C ILE A 146 -12.38 -11.08 5.38
N LEU A 147 -11.17 -11.03 5.96
CA LEU A 147 -10.18 -12.11 5.81
C LEU A 147 -10.64 -13.44 6.40
N ARG A 148 -11.36 -13.42 7.54
CA ARG A 148 -11.91 -14.64 8.14
C ARG A 148 -12.96 -15.29 7.23
N GLN A 149 -13.79 -14.47 6.57
CA GLN A 149 -14.89 -14.94 5.72
C GLN A 149 -14.42 -15.35 4.32
N SER A 150 -13.30 -14.80 3.84
CA SER A 150 -12.78 -15.05 2.49
C SER A 150 -12.16 -16.42 2.28
N GLY A 151 -11.87 -17.16 3.37
CA GLY A 151 -11.13 -18.42 3.30
C GLY A 151 -9.71 -18.26 2.74
N MET A 152 -9.16 -17.04 2.75
CA MET A 152 -7.76 -16.80 2.38
C MET A 152 -6.82 -17.34 3.45
N LYS A 153 -5.64 -17.78 3.01
CA LYS A 153 -4.57 -18.12 3.94
C LYS A 153 -4.06 -16.81 4.55
N CYS A 154 -4.31 -16.60 5.84
CA CYS A 154 -3.72 -15.49 6.56
C CYS A 154 -2.22 -15.77 6.67
N LYS A 155 -1.39 -14.83 6.19
CA LYS A 155 0.02 -14.84 6.56
C LYS A 155 0.10 -14.52 8.04
N THR A 156 0.24 -15.55 8.87
CA THR A 156 0.59 -15.38 10.28
C THR A 156 1.96 -14.73 10.31
N GLU A 157 2.09 -13.63 11.08
CA GLU A 157 3.37 -13.00 11.37
C GLU A 157 4.40 -14.11 11.62
N THR A 158 5.45 -14.19 10.80
CA THR A 158 6.64 -14.93 11.16
C THR A 158 7.20 -14.25 12.40
N VAL A 159 6.79 -14.76 13.56
CA VAL A 159 7.42 -14.46 14.85
C VAL A 159 8.86 -14.89 14.68
N VAL A 160 9.74 -13.93 14.42
CA VAL A 160 11.18 -14.16 14.46
C VAL A 160 11.46 -14.62 15.90
N PRO A 161 12.03 -15.81 16.13
CA PRO A 161 12.40 -16.20 17.47
C PRO A 161 13.42 -15.18 17.98
N LEU A 162 13.11 -14.52 19.09
CA LEU A 162 14.14 -13.88 19.90
C LEU A 162 15.09 -14.99 20.33
N GLY A 163 16.25 -15.05 19.67
CA GLY A 163 17.30 -16.01 19.97
C GLY A 163 17.80 -15.85 21.42
N PRO A 164 18.34 -16.93 22.00
CA PRO A 164 18.80 -16.98 23.39
C PRO A 164 19.98 -16.04 23.69
#